data_AF-A0A3R6HRP2-F1
#
_entry.id   AF-A0A3R6HRP2-F1
#
_cell.length_a   1.000
_cell.length_b   1.000
_cell.length_c   1.000
_cell.angle_alpha   90.00
_cell.angle_beta   90.00
_cell.angle_gamma   90.00
#
_symmetry.space_group_name_H-M   'P 1'
#
loop_
_entity.id
_entity.type
_entity.pdbx_description
1 polymer ?
#
loop_
_entity_poly.entity_id
_entity_poly.type
_entity_poly.pdbx_seq_one_letter_code
_entity_poly.pdbx_strand_id
1 'polypeptide(L)'
;MDNFKIIYKILSALEKSMDLEECNLDSISSGALKISNERWNKYIEMLLDAGYIKGVTIQKYVTGETNVDAEDIRLTLKGLEYLSENSIMQKMYKAAKGITDLIP
;
A
#
# COMPACT_ATOMS: atom_id res chain seq x y z
N MET A 1 9.79 7.21 6.71
CA MET A 1 9.76 6.46 5.43
C MET A 1 8.75 7.15 4.55
N ASP A 2 9.05 7.34 3.27
CA ASP A 2 8.11 7.91 2.29
C ASP A 2 6.82 7.06 2.21
N ASN A 3 5.65 7.69 2.24
CA ASN A 3 4.34 7.06 2.22
C ASN A 3 4.21 6.10 1.03
N PHE A 4 4.71 6.51 -0.13
CA PHE A 4 4.62 5.67 -1.32
C PHE A 4 5.61 4.50 -1.31
N LYS A 5 6.74 4.63 -0.60
CA LYS A 5 7.67 3.51 -0.39
C LYS A 5 7.01 2.43 0.48
N ILE A 6 6.16 2.83 1.42
CA ILE A 6 5.37 1.89 2.22
C ILE A 6 4.32 1.21 1.36
N ILE A 7 3.56 1.98 0.57
CA ILE A 7 2.57 1.43 -0.38
C ILE A 7 3.21 0.43 -1.34
N TYR A 8 4.35 0.78 -1.93
CA TYR A 8 5.09 -0.12 -2.82
C TYR A 8 5.49 -1.41 -2.11
N LYS A 9 5.99 -1.33 -0.87
CA LYS A 9 6.32 -2.53 -0.09
C LYS A 9 5.13 -3.43 0.17
N ILE A 10 3.96 -2.86 0.50
CA ILE A 10 2.73 -3.64 0.69
C ILE A 10 2.40 -4.38 -0.59
N LEU A 11 2.27 -3.66 -1.71
CA LEU A 11 1.89 -4.26 -2.99
C LEU A 11 2.91 -5.30 -3.49
N SER A 12 4.22 -5.02 -3.36
CA SER A 12 5.27 -5.99 -3.74
C SER A 12 5.31 -7.22 -2.83
N ALA A 13 4.90 -7.12 -1.57
CA ALA A 13 4.79 -8.30 -0.71
C ALA A 13 3.61 -9.18 -1.14
N LEU A 14 2.47 -8.56 -1.49
CA LEU A 14 1.31 -9.26 -2.03
C LEU A 14 1.59 -9.92 -3.39
N GLU A 15 2.38 -9.26 -4.25
CA GLU A 15 2.83 -9.85 -5.52
C GLU A 15 3.66 -11.12 -5.28
N LYS A 16 4.65 -11.05 -4.36
CA LYS A 16 5.51 -12.19 -4.04
C LYS A 16 4.78 -13.35 -3.38
N SER A 17 3.65 -13.09 -2.73
CA SER A 17 2.82 -14.14 -2.15
C SER A 17 1.83 -14.76 -3.12
N MET A 18 1.75 -14.31 -4.37
CA MET A 18 0.85 -14.91 -5.38
C MET A 18 1.21 -16.36 -5.72
N ASP A 19 2.48 -16.74 -5.55
CA ASP A 19 2.96 -18.12 -5.75
C ASP A 19 2.87 -18.97 -4.46
N LEU A 20 2.39 -18.39 -3.36
CA LEU A 20 2.24 -19.06 -2.05
C LEU A 20 0.77 -19.39 -1.78
N GLU A 21 0.52 -20.42 -0.96
CA GLU A 21 -0.85 -20.76 -0.53
C GLU A 21 -1.47 -19.64 0.32
N GLU A 22 -0.67 -18.96 1.14
CA GLU A 22 -1.09 -17.87 2.01
C GLU A 22 -0.12 -16.69 1.96
N CYS A 23 -0.68 -15.47 2.08
CA CYS A 23 0.12 -14.27 2.18
C CYS A 23 0.65 -14.10 3.61
N ASN A 24 1.97 -13.99 3.76
CA ASN A 24 2.57 -13.65 5.06
C ASN A 24 2.27 -12.17 5.42
N LEU A 25 1.17 -11.95 6.13
CA LEU A 25 0.72 -10.63 6.60
C LEU A 25 1.70 -9.98 7.58
N ASP A 26 2.48 -10.76 8.34
CA ASP A 26 3.46 -10.21 9.27
C ASP A 26 4.50 -9.35 8.54
N SER A 27 4.82 -9.71 7.29
CA SER A 27 5.77 -8.97 6.45
C SER A 27 5.29 -7.56 6.07
N ILE A 28 3.97 -7.33 6.07
CA ILE A 28 3.34 -6.05 5.80
C ILE A 28 2.69 -5.44 7.04
N SER A 29 2.88 -6.02 8.23
CA SER A 29 2.35 -5.47 9.49
C SER A 29 2.85 -4.04 9.74
N SER A 30 2.10 -3.27 10.54
CA SER A 30 2.49 -1.92 10.98
C SER A 30 3.88 -1.89 11.61
N GLY A 31 4.21 -2.91 12.42
CA GLY A 31 5.52 -3.12 13.04
C GLY A 31 6.63 -3.34 12.01
N ALA A 32 6.44 -4.26 11.06
CA ALA A 32 7.40 -4.52 9.98
C ALA A 32 7.64 -3.28 9.09
N LEU A 33 6.59 -2.48 8.88
CA LEU A 33 6.64 -1.24 8.11
C LEU A 33 7.11 -0.03 8.92
N LYS A 34 7.28 -0.18 10.25
CA LYS A 34 7.69 0.88 11.19
C LYS A 34 6.74 2.10 11.15
N ILE A 35 5.44 1.85 11.16
CA ILE A 35 4.37 2.85 11.22
C ILE A 35 3.36 2.51 12.32
N SER A 36 2.48 3.45 12.67
CA SER A 36 1.37 3.15 13.57
C SER A 36 0.30 2.28 12.90
N ASN A 37 -0.48 1.56 13.71
CA ASN A 37 -1.66 0.82 13.25
C ASN A 37 -2.62 1.72 12.49
N GLU A 38 -2.88 2.94 12.98
CA GLU A 38 -3.78 3.86 12.28
C GLU A 38 -3.31 4.27 10.90
N ARG A 39 -2.00 4.42 10.70
CA ARG A 39 -1.46 4.71 9.38
C ARG A 39 -1.56 3.48 8.48
N TRP A 40 -1.36 2.29 9.03
CA TRP A 40 -1.54 1.04 8.30
C TRP A 40 -2.99 0.86 7.83
N ASN A 41 -3.96 1.00 8.75
CA ASN A 41 -5.39 0.94 8.44
C ASN A 41 -5.77 1.89 7.30
N LYS A 42 -5.30 3.14 7.35
CA LYS A 42 -5.53 4.13 6.29
C LYS A 42 -4.89 3.75 4.95
N TYR A 43 -3.71 3.12 4.95
CA TYR A 43 -3.12 2.65 3.70
C TYR A 43 -3.92 1.52 3.09
N ILE A 44 -4.33 0.54 3.90
CA ILE A 44 -5.14 -0.57 3.42
C ILE A 44 -6.49 -0.06 2.89
N GLU A 45 -7.14 0.86 3.61
CA GLU A 45 -8.36 1.53 3.15
C GLU A 45 -8.18 2.24 1.80
N MET A 46 -7.16 3.10 1.67
CA MET A 46 -6.90 3.81 0.42
C MET A 46 -6.58 2.86 -0.75
N LEU A 47 -5.86 1.76 -0.50
CA LEU A 47 -5.53 0.77 -1.52
C LEU A 47 -6.76 -0.03 -1.95
N LEU A 48 -7.65 -0.35 -1.02
CA LEU A 48 -8.92 -1.01 -1.29
C LEU A 48 -9.84 -0.10 -2.12
N ASP A 49 -10.03 1.14 -1.67
CA ASP A 49 -10.88 2.14 -2.33
C ASP A 49 -10.39 2.46 -3.75
N ALA A 50 -9.07 2.56 -3.93
CA ALA A 50 -8.47 2.77 -5.24
C ALA A 50 -8.48 1.50 -6.12
N GLY A 51 -8.85 0.34 -5.58
CA GLY A 51 -8.93 -0.93 -6.29
C GLY A 51 -7.57 -1.55 -6.60
N TYR A 52 -6.52 -1.21 -5.85
CA TYR A 52 -5.20 -1.84 -5.98
C TYR A 52 -5.15 -3.20 -5.29
N ILE A 53 -5.94 -3.38 -4.23
CA ILE A 53 -6.11 -4.62 -3.49
C ILE A 53 -7.60 -4.99 -3.38
N LYS A 54 -7.88 -6.24 -3.01
CA LYS A 54 -9.23 -6.75 -2.71
C LYS A 54 -9.17 -7.76 -1.57
N GLY A 55 -10.33 -8.22 -1.10
CA GLY A 55 -10.41 -9.24 -0.04
C GLY A 55 -10.14 -8.70 1.37
N VAL A 56 -10.31 -7.40 1.56
CA VAL A 56 -10.18 -6.74 2.86
C VAL A 56 -11.57 -6.32 3.34
N THR A 57 -11.84 -6.55 4.63
CA THR A 57 -13.04 -6.04 5.31
C THR A 57 -12.66 -4.90 6.24
N ILE A 58 -13.34 -3.76 6.12
CA ILE A 58 -13.10 -2.57 6.94
C ILE A 58 -14.31 -2.30 7.81
N GLN A 59 -14.10 -2.29 9.12
CA GLN A 59 -15.12 -1.95 10.11
C GLN A 59 -14.77 -0.60 10.74
N LYS A 60 -15.71 0.35 10.68
CA LYS A 60 -15.57 1.67 11.29
C LYS A 60 -16.48 1.76 12.51
N TYR A 61 -15.91 2.04 13.67
CA TYR A 61 -16.67 2.22 14.90
C TYR A 61 -17.07 3.69 15.09
N VAL A 62 -18.15 3.91 15.84
CA VAL A 62 -18.63 5.26 16.20
C VAL A 62 -17.62 6.06 17.02
N THR A 63 -16.67 5.38 17.66
CA THR A 63 -15.54 5.97 18.41
C THR A 63 -14.45 6.53 17.48
N GLY A 64 -14.55 6.30 16.17
CA GLY A 64 -13.54 6.70 15.18
C GLY A 64 -12.42 5.68 14.99
N GLU A 65 -12.45 4.56 15.72
CA GLU A 65 -11.55 3.44 15.49
C GLU A 65 -11.90 2.72 14.18
N THR A 66 -10.88 2.30 13.44
CA THR A 66 -11.03 1.46 12.25
C THR A 66 -10.36 0.13 12.53
N ASN A 67 -11.10 -0.96 12.36
CA ASN A 67 -10.54 -2.30 12.34
C ASN A 67 -10.50 -2.81 10.90
N VAL A 68 -9.37 -3.39 10.52
CA VAL A 68 -9.10 -3.89 9.17
C VAL A 68 -8.78 -5.36 9.28
N ASP A 69 -9.63 -6.18 8.67
CA ASP A 69 -9.38 -7.59 8.46
C ASP A 69 -8.83 -7.79 7.04
N ALA A 70 -7.62 -8.33 6.97
CA ALA A 70 -6.84 -8.48 5.75
C ALA A 70 -6.42 -9.94 5.51
N GLU A 71 -7.05 -10.93 6.17
CA GLU A 71 -6.72 -12.36 6.00
C GLU A 71 -6.79 -12.79 4.52
N ASP A 72 -7.81 -12.33 3.80
CA ASP A 72 -8.04 -12.61 2.38
C ASP A 72 -7.45 -11.58 1.41
N ILE A 73 -6.56 -10.70 1.88
CA ILE A 73 -6.00 -9.63 1.05
C ILE A 73 -5.30 -10.19 -0.20
N ARG A 74 -5.66 -9.66 -1.37
CA ARG A 74 -5.08 -10.05 -2.65
C ARG A 74 -4.77 -8.84 -3.50
N LEU A 75 -3.68 -8.94 -4.26
CA LEU A 75 -3.36 -7.97 -5.29
C LEU A 75 -4.38 -8.04 -6.43
N THR A 76 -4.64 -6.91 -7.08
CA THR A 76 -5.48 -6.82 -8.29
C THR A 76 -4.62 -6.60 -9.53
N LEU A 77 -5.23 -6.69 -10.73
CA LEU A 77 -4.57 -6.28 -11.97
C LEU A 77 -4.09 -4.82 -11.92
N LYS A 78 -4.90 -3.91 -11.36
CA LYS A 78 -4.51 -2.51 -11.18
C LYS A 78 -3.34 -2.35 -10.20
N GLY A 79 -3.27 -3.21 -9.17
CA GLY A 79 -2.12 -3.31 -8.27
C GLY A 79 -0.84 -3.75 -8.98
N LEU A 80 -0.94 -4.73 -9.88
CA LEU A 80 0.16 -5.17 -10.74
C LEU A 80 0.57 -4.07 -11.75
N GLU A 81 -0.38 -3.35 -12.33
CA GLU A 81 -0.10 -2.19 -13.19
C GLU A 81 0.67 -1.11 -12.43
N TYR A 82 0.29 -0.83 -11.19
CA TYR A 82 1.02 0.11 -10.33
C TYR A 82 2.47 -0.32 -10.07
N LEU A 83 2.73 -1.63 -9.96
CA LEU A 83 4.07 -2.18 -9.78
C LEU A 83 4.89 -2.22 -11.09
N SER A 84 4.22 -2.47 -12.22
CA SER A 84 4.86 -2.69 -13.53
C SER A 84 5.08 -1.40 -14.34
N GLU A 85 4.19 -0.41 -14.25
CA GLU A 85 4.44 0.89 -14.84
C GLU A 85 5.58 1.60 -14.11
N ASN A 86 6.45 2.31 -14.85
CA ASN A 86 7.37 3.32 -14.31
C ASN A 86 6.66 4.07 -13.18
N SER A 87 6.97 3.68 -11.93
CA SER A 87 6.00 3.85 -10.85
C SER A 87 5.50 5.28 -10.83
N ILE A 88 4.23 5.50 -10.53
CA ILE A 88 3.74 6.86 -10.27
C ILE A 88 4.70 7.58 -9.32
N MET A 89 5.38 6.84 -8.45
CA MET A 89 6.55 7.29 -7.70
C MET A 89 7.78 7.69 -8.49
N GLN A 90 8.28 6.91 -9.44
CA GLN A 90 9.34 7.38 -10.34
C GLN A 90 8.90 8.62 -11.12
N LYS A 91 7.64 8.69 -11.58
CA LYS A 91 7.07 9.87 -12.27
C LYS A 91 6.97 11.09 -11.33
N MET A 92 6.44 10.92 -10.12
CA MET A 92 6.30 11.97 -9.08
C MET A 92 7.65 12.41 -8.53
N TYR A 93 8.58 11.48 -8.29
CA TYR A 93 9.95 11.78 -7.89
C TYR A 93 10.66 12.60 -8.95
N LYS A 94 10.58 12.20 -10.23
CA LYS A 94 11.13 12.99 -11.36
C LYS A 94 10.45 14.36 -11.45
N ALA A 95 9.14 14.46 -11.27
CA ALA A 95 8.42 15.72 -11.30
C ALA A 95 8.81 16.66 -10.13
N ALA A 96 8.91 16.14 -8.92
CA ALA A 96 9.33 16.90 -7.74
C ALA A 96 10.78 17.39 -7.85
N LYS A 97 11.69 16.55 -8.39
CA LYS A 97 13.06 16.96 -8.69
C LYS A 97 13.14 18.01 -9.80
N GLY A 98 12.30 17.89 -10.83
CA GLY A 98 12.22 18.87 -11.91
C GLY A 98 11.81 20.27 -11.45
N ILE A 99 11.05 20.38 -10.36
CA ILE A 99 10.68 21.68 -9.75
C ILE A 99 11.86 22.30 -8.96
N THR A 100 12.71 21.48 -8.33
CA THR A 100 13.89 21.98 -7.60
C THR A 100 15.02 22.44 -8.52
N ASP A 101 15.13 21.86 -9.72
CA ASP A 101 16.15 22.25 -10.71
C ASP A 101 15.79 23.56 -11.46
N LEU A 102 14.59 24.11 -11.25
CA LEU A 102 14.10 25.36 -11.86
C LEU A 102 14.22 26.60 -10.96
N ILE A 103 14.71 26.43 -9.73
CA ILE A 103 15.03 27.54 -8.82
C ILE A 103 16.57 27.68 -8.79
N PRO A 104 17.13 28.83 -9.23
CA PRO A 104 18.59 29.05 -9.21
C PRO A 104 19.18 29.01 -7.80
#